data_AF-A0A4Q5R141-F1
#
_entry.id   AF-A0A4Q5R141-F1
#
_cell.length_a   1.000
_cell.length_b   1.000
_cell.length_c   1.000
_cell.angle_alpha   90.00
_cell.angle_beta   90.00
_cell.angle_gamma   90.00
#
_symmetry.space_group_name_H-M   'P 1'
#
loop_
_entity.id
_entity.type
_entity.pdbx_description
1 polymer ?
#
loop_
_entity_poly.entity_id
_entity_poly.type
_entity_poly.pdbx_seq_one_letter_code
_entity_poly.pdbx_strand_id
1 'polypeptide(L)'
;MEHRIDLHLVSDATGETLNSIARATVSQFEGVSIQYHRWSLIRTRFQLHRVLEGIEADPGPVLSTVIDKALRDDLEKTCHRLGVPVINVLDPVLTLLQEHIGAQAQARPGRQYVLDADYFRRIDAMHYVLAHDDGQAQAGLAEADVVLI
;
A
#
# COMPACT_ATOMS: atom_id res chain seq x y z
N MET A 1 -16.34 -18.09 19.29
CA MET A 1 -14.91 -17.90 19.59
C MET A 1 -14.39 -16.92 18.56
N GLU A 2 -13.99 -15.71 18.96
CA GLU A 2 -13.38 -14.76 18.02
C GLU A 2 -12.01 -15.30 17.61
N HIS A 3 -11.83 -15.53 16.31
CA HIS A 3 -10.55 -15.93 15.76
C HIS A 3 -9.72 -14.64 15.56
N ARG A 4 -8.72 -14.44 16.42
CA ARG A 4 -7.81 -13.29 16.33
C ARG A 4 -6.60 -13.64 15.46
N ILE A 5 -6.33 -12.82 14.45
CA ILE A 5 -5.20 -12.97 13.53
C ILE A 5 -4.35 -11.69 13.53
N ASP A 6 -3.03 -11.84 13.63
CA ASP A 6 -2.05 -10.80 13.38
C ASP A 6 -1.73 -10.74 11.88
N LEU A 7 -2.13 -9.67 11.19
CA LEU A 7 -1.94 -9.51 9.75
C LEU A 7 -0.89 -8.43 9.47
N HIS A 8 0.22 -8.83 8.86
CA HIS A 8 1.34 -7.93 8.56
C HIS A 8 1.24 -7.41 7.13
N LEU A 9 1.27 -6.09 6.98
CA LEU A 9 1.25 -5.40 5.70
C LEU A 9 2.61 -4.73 5.48
N VAL A 10 3.43 -5.29 4.59
CA VAL A 10 4.83 -4.86 4.38
C VAL A 10 5.01 -4.21 3.01
N SER A 11 5.35 -2.91 2.99
CA SER A 11 5.47 -2.12 1.76
C SER A 11 6.77 -1.31 1.72
N ASP A 12 7.40 -1.25 0.55
CA ASP A 12 8.51 -0.34 0.24
C ASP A 12 8.04 1.10 -0.07
N ALA A 13 6.72 1.31 -0.11
CA ALA A 13 6.04 2.58 -0.30
C ALA A 13 5.14 2.90 0.91
N THR A 14 3.99 3.56 0.69
CA THR A 14 3.07 3.99 1.77
C THR A 14 2.28 2.85 2.40
N GLY A 15 2.06 1.74 1.67
CA GLY A 15 1.21 0.63 2.11
C GLY A 15 -0.27 0.75 1.72
N GLU A 16 -0.69 1.81 1.02
CA GLU A 16 -2.11 2.04 0.69
C GLU A 16 -2.74 0.95 -0.17
N THR A 17 -1.96 0.36 -1.09
CA THR A 17 -2.39 -0.81 -1.86
C THR A 17 -2.74 -1.98 -0.96
N LEU A 18 -1.88 -2.29 0.02
CA LEU A 18 -2.09 -3.37 0.99
C LEU A 18 -3.28 -3.08 1.90
N ASN A 19 -3.41 -1.83 2.38
CA ASN A 19 -4.56 -1.41 3.19
C ASN A 19 -5.88 -1.61 2.43
N SER A 20 -5.90 -1.28 1.15
CA SER A 20 -7.09 -1.42 0.31
C SER A 20 -7.44 -2.88 0.03
N ILE A 21 -6.43 -3.70 -0.30
CA ILE A 21 -6.60 -5.15 -0.47
C ILE A 21 -7.13 -5.79 0.81
N ALA A 22 -6.46 -5.54 1.95
CA ALA A 22 -6.85 -6.14 3.22
C ALA A 22 -8.26 -5.72 3.64
N ARG A 23 -8.61 -4.43 3.50
CA ARG A 23 -9.98 -3.96 3.78
C ARG A 23 -11.01 -4.66 2.89
N ALA A 24 -10.75 -4.79 1.60
CA ALA A 24 -11.65 -5.45 0.67
C ALA A 24 -11.82 -6.95 0.99
N THR A 25 -10.74 -7.66 1.27
CA THR A 25 -10.79 -9.11 1.52
C THR A 25 -11.35 -9.45 2.90
N VAL A 26 -10.97 -8.70 3.94
CA VAL A 26 -11.40 -8.98 5.31
C VAL A 26 -12.89 -8.71 5.50
N SER A 27 -13.46 -7.77 4.75
CA SER A 27 -14.90 -7.50 4.76
C SER A 27 -15.78 -8.70 4.40
N GLN A 28 -15.20 -9.74 3.79
CA GLN A 28 -15.90 -10.97 3.39
C GLN A 28 -16.06 -11.99 4.53
N PHE A 29 -15.50 -11.71 5.71
CA PHE A 29 -15.52 -12.61 6.85
C PHE A 29 -16.29 -11.99 8.02
N GLU A 30 -17.18 -12.78 8.64
CA GLU A 30 -17.87 -12.41 9.87
C GLU A 30 -17.17 -13.01 11.10
N GLY A 31 -17.19 -12.30 12.23
CA GLY A 31 -16.68 -12.83 13.51
C GLY A 31 -15.17 -13.01 13.60
N VAL A 32 -14.40 -12.38 12.70
CA VAL A 32 -12.93 -12.34 12.74
C VAL A 32 -12.44 -11.06 13.38
N SER A 33 -11.40 -11.17 14.20
CA SER A 33 -10.70 -10.02 14.79
C SER A 33 -9.30 -9.95 14.19
N ILE A 34 -8.96 -8.85 13.51
CA ILE A 34 -7.64 -8.70 12.88
C ILE A 34 -6.87 -7.58 13.56
N GLN A 35 -5.70 -7.93 14.08
CA GLN A 35 -4.68 -6.99 14.52
C GLN A 35 -3.78 -6.66 13.32
N TYR A 36 -3.84 -5.42 12.86
CA TYR A 36 -3.06 -4.99 11.69
C TYR A 36 -1.69 -4.46 12.11
N HIS A 37 -0.63 -5.05 11.58
CA HIS A 37 0.74 -4.57 11.71
C HIS A 37 1.19 -3.93 10.39
N ARG A 38 1.32 -2.60 10.36
CA ARG A 38 1.62 -1.85 9.14
C ARG A 38 3.08 -1.40 9.09
N TRP A 39 3.78 -1.87 8.07
CA TRP A 39 5.20 -1.61 7.85
C TRP A 39 5.37 -0.89 6.52
N SER A 40 5.48 0.44 6.56
CA SER A 40 5.65 1.27 5.37
C SER A 40 7.10 1.73 5.20
N LEU A 41 7.44 2.14 3.98
CA LEU A 41 8.75 2.69 3.60
C LEU A 41 9.92 1.74 3.87
N ILE A 42 9.69 0.43 3.77
CA ILE A 42 10.71 -0.61 3.97
C ILE A 42 11.61 -0.69 2.73
N ARG A 43 12.70 0.08 2.76
CA ARG A 43 13.60 0.29 1.62
C ARG A 43 15.04 -0.16 1.90
N THR A 44 15.31 -0.60 3.12
CA THR A 44 16.65 -0.98 3.57
C THR A 44 16.58 -2.25 4.42
N ARG A 45 17.69 -2.98 4.48
CA ARG A 45 17.82 -4.19 5.33
C ARG A 45 17.60 -3.87 6.80
N PHE A 46 18.04 -2.69 7.26
CA PHE A 46 17.83 -2.26 8.64
C PHE A 46 16.35 -2.05 8.98
N GLN A 47 15.58 -1.44 8.08
CA GLN A 47 14.14 -1.30 8.25
C GLN A 47 13.45 -2.67 8.20
N LEU A 48 13.86 -3.53 7.27
CA LEU A 48 13.32 -4.88 7.17
C LEU A 48 13.55 -5.67 8.45
N HIS A 49 14.71 -5.54 9.09
CA HIS A 49 14.99 -6.25 10.34
C HIS A 49 13.93 -6.00 11.42
N ARG A 50 13.48 -4.75 11.59
CA ARG A 50 12.39 -4.42 12.53
C ARG A 50 11.06 -5.08 12.17
N VAL A 51 10.78 -5.22 10.88
CA VAL A 51 9.60 -5.95 10.40
C VAL A 51 9.70 -7.42 10.79
N LEU A 52 10.88 -8.03 10.63
CA LEU A 52 11.11 -9.43 10.97
C LEU A 52 10.97 -9.68 12.48
N GLU A 53 11.52 -8.78 13.31
CA GLU A 53 11.33 -8.82 14.77
C GLU A 53 9.85 -8.74 15.14
N GLY A 54 9.08 -7.87 14.49
CA GLY A 54 7.65 -7.74 14.70
C GLY A 54 6.87 -9.00 14.30
N ILE A 55 7.21 -9.63 13.18
CA ILE A 55 6.60 -10.90 12.73
C ILE A 55 6.97 -12.05 13.69
N GLU A 56 8.19 -12.08 14.23
CA GLU A 56 8.61 -13.12 15.16
C GLU A 56 7.94 -12.95 16.54
N ALA A 57 7.71 -11.71 16.98
CA ALA A 57 7.01 -11.41 18.23
C ALA A 57 5.52 -11.73 18.17
N ASP A 58 4.85 -11.36 17.07
CA ASP A 58 3.43 -11.58 16.84
C ASP A 58 3.21 -12.33 15.51
N PRO A 59 3.37 -13.67 15.46
CA PRO A 59 3.32 -14.41 14.20
C PRO A 59 1.96 -14.41 13.53
N GLY A 60 1.94 -14.08 12.23
CA GLY A 60 0.75 -14.20 11.40
C GLY A 60 0.99 -13.84 9.93
N PRO A 61 -0.01 -14.04 9.05
CA PRO A 61 0.15 -13.92 7.60
C PRO A 61 0.71 -12.55 7.17
N VAL A 62 1.54 -12.58 6.12
CA VAL A 62 2.20 -11.40 5.57
C VAL A 62 1.71 -11.12 4.16
N LEU A 63 1.22 -9.90 3.93
CA LEU A 63 0.98 -9.35 2.60
C LEU A 63 2.08 -8.33 2.28
N SER A 64 2.73 -8.50 1.13
CA SER A 64 3.90 -7.71 0.73
C SER A 64 3.69 -7.03 -0.61
N THR A 65 4.20 -5.81 -0.74
CA THR A 65 4.44 -5.13 -2.03
C THR A 65 5.91 -4.79 -2.23
N VAL A 66 6.83 -5.40 -1.48
CA VAL A 66 8.27 -5.11 -1.60
C VAL A 66 8.79 -5.61 -2.94
N ILE A 67 9.34 -4.69 -3.74
CA ILE A 67 9.84 -5.00 -5.09
C ILE A 67 11.34 -5.30 -5.09
N ASP A 68 12.11 -4.72 -4.17
CA ASP A 68 13.54 -4.98 -4.09
C ASP A 68 13.81 -6.47 -3.80
N LYS A 69 14.53 -7.12 -4.73
CA LYS A 69 14.75 -8.56 -4.67
C LYS A 69 15.49 -8.99 -3.40
N ALA A 70 16.47 -8.23 -2.93
CA ALA A 70 17.25 -8.62 -1.77
C ALA A 70 16.41 -8.55 -0.49
N LEU A 71 15.60 -7.49 -0.34
CA LEU A 71 14.68 -7.37 0.79
C LEU A 71 13.58 -8.42 0.75
N ARG A 72 13.04 -8.69 -0.44
CA ARG A 72 12.01 -9.71 -0.64
C ARG A 72 12.52 -11.11 -0.32
N ASP A 73 13.69 -11.49 -0.84
CA ASP A 73 14.29 -12.79 -0.57
C ASP A 73 14.55 -12.98 0.95
N ASP A 74 14.99 -11.93 1.65
CA ASP A 74 15.23 -11.98 3.11
C ASP A 74 13.92 -12.09 3.92
N LEU A 75 12.85 -11.40 3.49
CA LEU A 75 11.51 -11.51 4.07
C LEU A 75 10.96 -12.93 3.89
N GLU A 76 10.95 -13.44 2.66
CA GLU A 76 10.40 -14.75 2.33
C GLU A 76 11.13 -15.89 3.06
N LYS A 77 12.48 -15.85 3.10
CA LYS A 77 13.27 -16.84 3.86
C LYS A 77 12.93 -16.83 5.34
N THR A 78 12.74 -15.65 5.92
CA THR A 78 12.42 -15.52 7.34
C THR A 78 11.00 -16.00 7.64
N CYS A 79 10.02 -15.59 6.83
CA CYS A 79 8.65 -16.09 6.94
C CYS A 79 8.60 -17.63 6.80
N HIS A 80 9.32 -18.19 5.82
CA HIS A 80 9.45 -19.64 5.67
C HIS A 80 10.04 -20.32 6.91
N ARG A 81 11.12 -19.76 7.48
CA ARG A 81 11.74 -20.26 8.73
C ARG A 81 10.77 -20.24 9.91
N LEU A 82 9.91 -19.23 10.00
CA LEU A 82 8.92 -19.06 11.07
C LEU A 82 7.62 -19.85 10.82
N GLY A 83 7.47 -20.50 9.65
CA GLY A 83 6.22 -21.16 9.27
C GLY A 83 5.07 -20.18 8.99
N VAL A 84 5.40 -18.92 8.71
CA VAL A 84 4.45 -17.84 8.44
C VAL A 84 4.21 -17.74 6.92
N PRO A 85 2.95 -17.74 6.45
CA PRO A 85 2.67 -17.55 5.03
C PRO A 85 2.93 -16.10 4.61
N VAL A 86 3.52 -15.92 3.43
CA VAL A 86 3.79 -14.61 2.82
C VAL A 86 3.31 -14.59 1.37
N ILE A 87 2.63 -13.52 0.98
CA ILE A 87 2.15 -13.30 -0.39
C ILE A 87 2.62 -11.93 -0.88
N ASN A 88 3.28 -11.91 -2.04
CA ASN A 88 3.57 -10.66 -2.77
C ASN A 88 2.39 -10.36 -3.70
N VAL A 89 1.53 -9.43 -3.27
CA VAL A 89 0.17 -9.27 -3.83
C VAL A 89 0.15 -8.77 -5.28
N LEU A 90 1.25 -8.16 -5.73
CA LEU A 90 1.34 -7.60 -7.08
C LEU A 90 1.81 -8.62 -8.12
N ASP A 91 2.44 -9.73 -7.72
CA ASP A 91 3.05 -10.68 -8.66
C ASP A 91 2.04 -11.27 -9.67
N PRO A 92 0.84 -11.73 -9.26
CA PRO A 92 -0.10 -12.31 -10.21
C PRO A 92 -0.58 -11.27 -11.23
N VAL A 93 -0.80 -10.03 -10.77
CA VAL A 93 -1.28 -8.92 -11.60
C VAL A 93 -0.18 -8.47 -12.57
N LEU A 94 1.06 -8.35 -12.09
CA LEU A 94 2.21 -7.99 -12.93
C LEU A 94 2.45 -9.07 -13.98
N THR A 95 2.39 -10.35 -13.62
CA THR A 95 2.57 -11.46 -14.55
C THR A 95 1.54 -11.39 -15.69
N LEU A 96 0.26 -11.27 -15.34
CA LEU A 96 -0.82 -11.15 -16.31
C LEU A 96 -0.63 -9.95 -17.26
N LEU A 97 -0.26 -8.78 -16.72
CA LEU A 97 -0.09 -7.57 -17.53
C LEU A 97 1.14 -7.67 -18.43
N GLN A 98 2.24 -8.24 -17.99
CA GLN A 98 3.43 -8.43 -18.83
C GLN A 98 3.14 -9.33 -20.03
N GLU A 99 2.36 -10.40 -19.82
CA GLU A 99 1.94 -11.32 -20.89
C GLU A 99 1.10 -10.59 -21.95
N HIS A 100 0.19 -9.71 -21.52
CA HIS A 100 -0.69 -8.97 -22.44
C HIS A 100 -0.02 -7.77 -23.10
N ILE A 101 0.89 -7.09 -22.40
CA ILE A 101 1.61 -5.91 -22.91
C ILE A 101 2.79 -6.35 -23.80
N GLY A 102 3.29 -7.57 -23.64
CA GLY A 102 4.47 -8.06 -24.36
C GLY A 102 5.78 -7.40 -23.89
N ALA A 103 5.79 -6.81 -22.69
CA ALA A 103 6.95 -6.14 -22.10
C ALA A 103 7.13 -6.53 -20.63
N GLN A 104 8.39 -6.65 -20.20
CA GLN A 104 8.71 -6.93 -18.80
C GLN A 104 8.53 -5.67 -17.94
N ALA A 105 7.94 -5.85 -16.76
CA ALA A 105 7.79 -4.80 -15.77
C ALA A 105 9.16 -4.42 -15.22
N GLN A 106 9.44 -3.13 -15.17
CA GLN A 106 10.64 -2.64 -14.52
C GLN A 106 10.40 -2.60 -13.01
N ALA A 107 11.12 -3.44 -12.28
CA ALA A 107 11.14 -3.43 -10.82
C ALA A 107 11.75 -2.10 -10.31
N ARG A 108 10.90 -1.09 -10.09
CA ARG A 108 11.29 0.22 -9.54
C ARG A 108 10.34 0.61 -8.40
N PRO A 109 10.78 0.53 -7.13
CA PRO A 109 10.02 1.00 -5.99
C PRO A 109 9.53 2.44 -6.17
N GLY A 110 8.29 2.72 -5.76
CA GLY A 110 7.78 4.10 -5.69
C GLY A 110 7.39 4.77 -7.00
N ARG A 111 7.36 4.08 -8.16
CA ARG A 111 6.96 4.68 -9.45
C ARG A 111 5.52 5.19 -9.48
N GLN A 112 4.63 4.65 -8.64
CA GLN A 112 3.26 5.16 -8.46
C GLN A 112 3.22 6.59 -7.89
N TYR A 113 4.34 7.10 -7.37
CA TYR A 113 4.51 8.44 -6.80
C TYR A 113 5.47 9.30 -7.62
N VAL A 114 5.60 9.04 -8.93
CA VAL A 114 6.18 10.07 -9.80
C VAL A 114 5.26 11.28 -9.71
N LEU A 115 5.83 12.45 -9.42
CA LEU A 115 5.14 13.74 -9.47
C LEU A 115 4.74 13.99 -10.93
N ASP A 116 3.63 13.39 -11.34
CA ASP A 116 3.08 13.52 -12.68
C ASP A 116 2.00 14.60 -12.72
N ALA A 117 1.41 14.81 -13.89
CA ALA A 117 0.38 15.83 -14.06
C ALA A 117 -0.84 15.61 -13.14
N ASP A 118 -1.11 14.36 -12.69
CA ASP A 118 -2.18 14.09 -11.73
C ASP A 118 -1.82 14.58 -10.33
N TYR A 119 -0.57 14.42 -9.90
CA TYR A 119 -0.12 14.99 -8.64
C TYR A 119 -0.22 16.52 -8.61
N PHE A 120 0.24 17.20 -9.66
CA PHE A 120 0.15 18.67 -9.75
C PHE A 120 -1.30 19.15 -9.80
N ARG A 121 -2.18 18.47 -10.53
CA ARG A 121 -3.61 18.75 -10.51
C ARG A 121 -4.23 18.66 -9.11
N ARG A 122 -3.81 17.69 -8.29
CA ARG A 122 -4.28 17.58 -6.90
C ARG A 122 -3.78 18.74 -6.03
N ILE A 123 -2.55 19.20 -6.22
CA ILE A 123 -2.00 20.36 -5.50
C ILE A 123 -2.76 21.62 -5.90
N ASP A 124 -3.00 21.84 -7.19
CA ASP A 124 -3.76 22.98 -7.69
C ASP A 124 -5.20 22.96 -7.15
N ALA A 125 -5.85 21.79 -7.13
CA ALA A 125 -7.18 21.63 -6.52
C ALA A 125 -7.18 21.96 -5.03
N MET A 126 -6.17 21.54 -4.26
CA MET A 126 -6.05 21.90 -2.84
C MET A 126 -5.83 23.40 -2.64
N HIS A 127 -4.98 24.04 -3.45
CA HIS A 127 -4.78 25.49 -3.39
C HIS A 127 -6.06 26.24 -3.76
N TYR A 128 -6.80 25.77 -4.77
CA TYR A 128 -8.07 26.35 -5.17
C TYR A 128 -9.08 26.29 -4.02
N VAL A 129 -9.23 25.15 -3.34
CA VAL A 129 -10.11 25.03 -2.17
C VAL A 129 -9.67 25.95 -1.03
N LEU A 130 -8.39 25.95 -0.67
CA LEU A 130 -7.86 26.83 0.39
C LEU A 130 -8.07 28.32 0.10
N ALA A 131 -7.97 28.72 -1.17
CA ALA A 131 -8.17 30.11 -1.59
C ALA A 131 -9.66 30.55 -1.54
N HIS A 132 -10.60 29.60 -1.47
CA HIS A 132 -12.05 29.86 -1.48
C HIS A 132 -12.76 29.35 -0.20
N ASP A 133 -11.99 29.01 0.85
CA ASP A 133 -12.48 28.42 2.12
C ASP A 133 -13.37 29.37 2.95
N ASP A 134 -13.36 30.67 2.65
CA ASP A 134 -14.19 31.66 3.35
C ASP A 134 -15.63 31.77 2.82
N GLY A 135 -15.95 31.12 1.69
CA GLY A 135 -17.27 31.13 1.05
C GLY A 135 -17.73 32.51 0.55
N GLN A 136 -16.86 33.52 0.57
CA GLN A 136 -17.20 34.91 0.23
C GLN A 136 -16.83 35.27 -1.22
N ALA A 137 -16.02 34.45 -1.89
CA ALA A 137 -15.60 34.68 -3.26
C ALA A 137 -16.60 34.09 -4.27
N GLN A 138 -17.37 34.96 -4.94
CA GLN A 138 -18.10 34.59 -6.17
C GLN A 138 -17.17 34.34 -7.36
N ALA A 139 -15.98 34.94 -7.33
CA ALA A 139 -14.94 34.70 -8.31
C ALA A 139 -14.46 33.24 -8.21
N GLY A 140 -14.19 32.61 -9.34
CA GLY A 140 -13.75 31.21 -9.40
C GLY A 140 -14.87 30.19 -9.48
N LEU A 141 -16.11 30.48 -9.04
CA LEU A 141 -17.22 29.50 -9.00
C LEU A 141 -17.49 28.79 -10.35
N ALA A 142 -17.37 29.51 -11.47
CA ALA A 142 -17.55 28.96 -12.81
C ALA A 142 -16.40 28.03 -13.26
N GLU A 143 -15.27 28.10 -12.58
CA GLU A 143 -14.06 27.31 -12.82
C GLU A 143 -13.98 26.08 -11.90
N ALA A 144 -14.91 25.96 -10.94
CA ALA A 144 -14.97 24.82 -10.03
C ALA A 144 -15.46 23.56 -10.76
N ASP A 145 -14.73 22.46 -10.59
CA ASP A 145 -15.16 21.16 -11.11
C ASP A 145 -16.40 20.61 -10.38
N VAL A 146 -16.56 20.93 -9.09
CA VAL A 146 -17.66 20.50 -8.22
C VAL A 146 -18.02 21.61 -7.23
N VAL A 147 -19.31 21.84 -6.99
CA VAL A 147 -19.84 22.73 -5.95
C VAL A 147 -20.67 21.91 -4.97
N LEU A 148 -20.38 22.05 -3.67
CA LEU A 148 -21.13 21.41 -2.58
C LEU A 148 -22.09 22.44 -1.97
N ILE A 149 -23.38 22.10 -1.85
CA ILE A 149 -24.46 22.94 -1.29
C ILE A 149 -25.03 22.27 -0.04
#